data_AF-A0A953AUB1-F1
#
_entry.id   AF-A0A953AUB1-F1
#
_cell.length_a   1.000
_cell.length_b   1.000
_cell.length_c   1.000
_cell.angle_alpha   90.00
_cell.angle_beta   90.00
_cell.angle_gamma   90.00
#
_symmetry.space_group_name_H-M   'P 1'
#
loop_
_entity.id
_entity.type
_entity.pdbx_description
1 polymer ?
#
loop_
_entity_poly.entity_id
_entity_poly.type
_entity_poly.pdbx_seq_one_letter_code
_entity_poly.pdbx_strand_id
1 'polypeptide(L)'
;MIDSDVRVRIQRRLEELVHLEAAAGAGSICDAEGAARALLCAGDLLRRRGLLGDHREVVERLLRKVSSAGVAAFARSVDLDALETRLRRAAEEAVEATLPESPEDAGTWAAWAAEGLEERDALESQLWALEAREVLGFEGDRSARERLKAAVAAQDRALRGSARWWVGLNDLRRAERDALDPMARAAAWWYVDRADCDDLLPLLAGELTHSAHAERCPDCQRDLDVVRTANQPRPRHLSEDELWRYDLGTLSRQERALVDAHVRICLECSRALAALEEGEEAIRELTATATPKTDIPFGTVIELPTARNRPQNDEPEVLATHADFRLLLFRRGPRAKLVVQEASPGRVAAAAVFLPTRPDRALSARPGPDGFEVELPGALRAHGAARVRVQLGGPARAVEHDVPLA
;
A
#
# COMPACT_ATOMS: atom_id res chain seq x y z
N MET A 1 -17.74 -30.46 -0.45
CA MET A 1 -17.69 -30.10 -1.89
C MET A 1 -16.31 -29.64 -2.29
N ILE A 2 -15.61 -28.80 -1.51
CA ILE A 2 -14.27 -28.30 -1.90
C ILE A 2 -13.22 -29.42 -2.09
N ASP A 3 -13.24 -30.47 -1.26
CA ASP A 3 -12.32 -31.63 -1.41
C ASP A 3 -12.55 -32.43 -2.71
N SER A 4 -13.78 -32.48 -3.22
CA SER A 4 -14.04 -33.10 -4.53
C SER A 4 -13.49 -32.26 -5.68
N ASP A 5 -13.42 -30.94 -5.53
CA ASP A 5 -13.02 -30.04 -6.62
C ASP A 5 -11.51 -30.07 -6.85
N VAL A 6 -10.72 -30.10 -5.78
CA VAL A 6 -9.25 -30.26 -5.88
C VAL A 6 -8.91 -31.57 -6.58
N ARG A 7 -9.52 -32.68 -6.15
CA ARG A 7 -9.29 -34.00 -6.76
C ARG A 7 -9.67 -34.03 -8.24
N VAL A 8 -10.81 -33.46 -8.62
CA VAL A 8 -11.24 -33.36 -10.03
C VAL A 8 -10.25 -32.52 -10.83
N ARG A 9 -9.75 -31.40 -10.28
CA ARG A 9 -8.75 -30.58 -10.96
C ARG A 9 -7.45 -31.34 -11.19
N ILE A 10 -6.93 -32.07 -10.19
CA ILE A 10 -5.69 -32.86 -10.36
C ILE A 10 -5.91 -34.02 -11.35
N GLN A 11 -7.09 -34.64 -11.35
CA GLN A 11 -7.44 -35.68 -12.33
C GLN A 11 -7.40 -35.12 -13.76
N ARG A 12 -7.96 -33.92 -13.96
CA ARG A 12 -7.87 -33.20 -15.25
C ARG A 12 -6.40 -32.89 -15.64
N ARG A 13 -5.52 -32.63 -14.69
CA ARG A 13 -4.07 -32.46 -14.96
C ARG A 13 -3.40 -33.75 -15.41
N LEU A 14 -3.79 -34.89 -14.85
CA LEU A 14 -3.32 -36.19 -15.33
C LEU A 14 -3.77 -36.46 -16.77
N GLU A 15 -5.04 -36.18 -17.08
CA GLU A 15 -5.58 -36.32 -18.43
C GLU A 15 -4.87 -35.38 -19.42
N GLU A 16 -4.65 -34.13 -19.05
CA GLU A 16 -3.89 -33.16 -19.84
C GLU A 16 -2.44 -33.61 -20.04
N LEU A 17 -1.79 -34.16 -19.01
CA LEU A 17 -0.43 -34.69 -19.10
C LEU A 17 -0.34 -35.82 -20.13
N VAL A 18 -1.28 -36.77 -20.10
CA VAL A 18 -1.35 -37.87 -21.07
C VAL A 18 -1.61 -37.34 -22.48
N HIS A 19 -2.48 -36.35 -22.62
CA HIS A 19 -2.74 -35.71 -23.91
C HIS A 19 -1.49 -35.02 -24.48
N LEU A 20 -0.76 -34.26 -23.66
CA LEU A 20 0.48 -33.60 -24.04
C LEU A 20 1.57 -34.62 -24.41
N GLU A 21 1.68 -35.72 -23.66
CA GLU A 21 2.61 -36.80 -23.96
C GLU A 21 2.32 -37.42 -25.34
N ALA A 22 1.05 -37.70 -25.63
CA ALA A 22 0.60 -38.25 -26.90
C ALA A 22 0.80 -37.27 -28.06
N ALA A 23 0.41 -36.00 -27.89
CA ALA A 23 0.56 -34.95 -28.90
C ALA A 23 2.02 -34.69 -29.28
N ALA A 24 2.93 -34.76 -28.31
CA ALA A 24 4.36 -34.64 -28.58
C ALA A 24 4.90 -35.81 -29.42
N GLY A 25 4.29 -37.01 -29.35
CA GLY A 25 4.68 -38.17 -30.16
C GLY A 25 6.18 -38.51 -30.01
N ALA A 26 6.90 -38.62 -31.13
CA ALA A 26 8.36 -38.74 -31.15
C ALA A 26 9.10 -37.38 -31.16
N GLY A 27 8.35 -36.27 -31.21
CA GLY A 27 8.88 -34.92 -31.23
C GLY A 27 9.18 -34.37 -29.82
N SER A 28 9.52 -33.09 -29.78
CA SER A 28 9.83 -32.37 -28.55
C SER A 28 8.99 -31.10 -28.44
N ILE A 29 8.56 -30.80 -27.21
CA ILE A 29 7.86 -29.56 -26.86
C ILE A 29 8.92 -28.45 -26.75
N CYS A 30 8.84 -27.46 -27.63
CA CYS A 30 9.89 -26.46 -27.81
C CYS A 30 9.44 -25.00 -27.67
N ASP A 31 8.14 -24.73 -27.71
CA ASP A 31 7.57 -23.41 -27.44
C ASP A 31 7.35 -23.19 -25.94
N ALA A 32 7.27 -21.91 -25.55
CA ALA A 32 7.14 -21.50 -24.14
C ALA A 32 5.81 -21.97 -23.52
N GLU A 33 4.72 -21.93 -24.28
CA GLU A 33 3.38 -22.27 -23.79
C GLU A 33 3.24 -23.77 -23.52
N GLY A 34 3.64 -24.60 -24.49
CA GLY A 34 3.68 -26.05 -24.36
C GLY A 34 4.59 -26.47 -23.21
N ALA A 35 5.77 -25.85 -23.07
CA ALA A 35 6.67 -26.13 -21.95
C ALA A 35 6.04 -25.73 -20.60
N ALA A 36 5.42 -24.56 -20.50
CA ALA A 36 4.74 -24.10 -19.29
C ALA A 36 3.61 -25.06 -18.85
N ARG A 37 2.79 -25.51 -19.80
CA ARG A 37 1.69 -26.46 -19.55
C ARG A 37 2.20 -27.84 -19.13
N ALA A 38 3.23 -28.35 -19.82
CA ALA A 38 3.83 -29.64 -19.49
C ALA A 38 4.48 -29.63 -18.10
N LEU A 39 5.24 -28.58 -17.77
CA LEU A 39 5.87 -28.39 -16.46
C LEU A 39 4.81 -28.23 -15.36
N LEU A 40 3.73 -27.49 -15.63
CA LEU A 40 2.62 -27.34 -14.69
C LEU A 40 1.99 -28.68 -14.34
N CYS A 41 1.56 -29.46 -15.35
CA CYS A 41 0.90 -30.74 -15.11
C CYS A 41 1.84 -31.74 -14.40
N ALA A 42 3.09 -31.82 -14.83
CA ALA A 42 4.11 -32.67 -14.20
C ALA A 42 4.34 -32.29 -12.74
N GLY A 43 4.55 -31.00 -12.47
CA GLY A 43 4.82 -30.48 -11.14
C GLY A 43 3.67 -30.65 -10.17
N ASP A 44 2.45 -30.43 -10.65
CA ASP A 44 1.24 -30.53 -9.83
C ASP A 44 1.05 -31.98 -9.34
N LEU A 45 1.25 -32.97 -10.23
CA LEU A 45 1.23 -34.39 -9.87
C LEU A 45 2.38 -34.79 -8.94
N LEU A 46 3.57 -34.22 -9.11
CA LEU A 46 4.71 -34.49 -8.22
C LEU A 46 4.50 -33.96 -6.80
N ARG A 47 3.77 -32.86 -6.64
CA ARG A 47 3.49 -32.23 -5.34
C ARG A 47 2.30 -32.84 -4.59
N ARG A 48 1.43 -33.57 -5.29
CA ARG A 48 0.15 -34.10 -4.78
C ARG A 48 0.03 -35.62 -4.97
N ARG A 49 1.15 -36.36 -4.83
CA ARG A 49 1.21 -37.81 -5.07
C ARG A 49 0.32 -38.58 -4.11
N GLY A 50 0.19 -38.12 -2.86
CA GLY A 50 -0.68 -38.74 -1.87
C GLY A 50 -2.17 -38.77 -2.28
N LEU A 51 -2.62 -37.85 -3.14
CA LEU A 51 -4.04 -37.70 -3.49
C LEU A 51 -4.51 -38.64 -4.61
N LEU A 52 -3.72 -38.78 -5.69
CA LEU A 52 -4.04 -39.57 -6.88
C LEU A 52 -3.15 -40.79 -7.11
N GLY A 53 -2.16 -41.02 -6.23
CA GLY A 53 -1.17 -42.08 -6.39
C GLY A 53 0.10 -41.62 -7.11
N ASP A 54 1.04 -42.55 -7.26
CA ASP A 54 2.35 -42.28 -7.84
C ASP A 54 2.32 -42.41 -9.38
N HIS A 55 2.39 -41.28 -10.07
CA HIS A 55 2.40 -41.18 -11.54
C HIS A 55 3.78 -40.86 -12.11
N ARG A 56 4.84 -41.15 -11.35
CA ARG A 56 6.22 -40.77 -11.68
C ARG A 56 6.65 -41.17 -13.08
N GLU A 57 6.34 -42.38 -13.54
CA GLU A 57 6.75 -42.85 -14.86
C GLU A 57 6.16 -41.99 -16.00
N VAL A 58 4.88 -41.64 -15.91
CA VAL A 58 4.19 -40.81 -16.92
C VAL A 58 4.76 -39.39 -16.91
N VAL A 59 4.98 -38.85 -15.70
CA VAL A 59 5.62 -37.54 -15.51
C VAL A 59 7.01 -37.52 -16.14
N GLU A 60 7.87 -38.50 -15.84
CA GLU A 60 9.23 -38.56 -16.37
C GLU A 60 9.26 -38.66 -17.90
N ARG A 61 8.35 -39.44 -18.50
CA ARG A 61 8.24 -39.52 -19.97
C ARG A 61 7.86 -38.19 -20.59
N LEU A 62 6.85 -37.48 -20.06
CA LEU A 62 6.51 -36.15 -20.56
C LEU A 62 7.66 -35.16 -20.37
N LEU A 63 8.27 -35.14 -19.18
CA LEU A 63 9.38 -34.24 -18.90
C LEU A 63 10.51 -34.44 -19.91
N ARG A 64 10.89 -35.67 -20.25
CA ARG A 64 11.92 -35.93 -21.29
C ARG A 64 11.58 -35.35 -22.66
N LYS A 65 10.30 -35.12 -22.99
CA LYS A 65 9.88 -34.50 -24.26
C LYS A 65 9.96 -32.98 -24.25
N VAL A 66 10.03 -32.33 -23.09
CA VAL A 66 10.23 -30.88 -23.02
C VAL A 66 11.70 -30.55 -23.34
N SER A 67 11.93 -29.76 -24.38
CA SER A 67 13.29 -29.35 -24.76
C SER A 67 13.85 -28.29 -23.80
N SER A 68 15.18 -28.26 -23.63
CA SER A 68 15.84 -27.15 -22.92
C SER A 68 15.59 -25.78 -23.56
N ALA A 69 15.37 -25.74 -24.88
CA ALA A 69 14.98 -24.51 -25.57
C ALA A 69 13.59 -24.03 -25.10
N GLY A 70 12.62 -24.95 -24.98
CA GLY A 70 11.29 -24.67 -24.43
C GLY A 70 11.34 -24.23 -22.97
N VAL A 71 12.16 -24.89 -22.14
CA VAL A 71 12.39 -24.47 -20.74
C VAL A 71 12.97 -23.05 -20.67
N ALA A 72 13.96 -22.75 -21.50
CA ALA A 72 14.56 -21.42 -21.54
C ALA A 72 13.57 -20.36 -22.05
N ALA A 73 12.70 -20.71 -23.01
CA ALA A 73 11.65 -19.83 -23.50
C ALA A 73 10.59 -19.56 -22.43
N PHE A 74 10.11 -20.59 -21.74
CA PHE A 74 9.22 -20.48 -20.58
C PHE A 74 9.83 -19.61 -19.48
N ALA A 75 11.07 -19.88 -19.06
CA ALA A 75 11.70 -19.12 -17.98
C ALA A 75 11.84 -17.62 -18.31
N ARG A 76 11.95 -17.25 -19.59
CA ARG A 76 11.97 -15.85 -20.04
C ARG A 76 10.58 -15.24 -20.17
N SER A 77 9.53 -16.05 -20.31
CA SER A 77 8.15 -15.56 -20.46
C SER A 77 7.43 -15.32 -19.12
N VAL A 78 8.01 -15.77 -18.00
CA VAL A 78 7.42 -15.51 -16.68
C VAL A 78 7.57 -14.04 -16.32
N ASP A 79 6.44 -13.34 -16.24
CA ASP A 79 6.34 -11.96 -15.77
C ASP A 79 6.02 -11.95 -14.27
N LEU A 80 7.05 -11.75 -13.46
CA LEU A 80 6.92 -11.75 -12.00
C LEU A 80 6.26 -10.49 -11.46
N ASP A 81 6.39 -9.36 -12.15
CA ASP A 81 5.75 -8.10 -11.76
C ASP A 81 4.23 -8.19 -12.00
N ALA A 82 3.82 -8.81 -13.10
CA ALA A 82 2.43 -9.15 -13.36
C ALA A 82 1.86 -10.10 -12.30
N LEU A 83 2.60 -11.16 -11.93
CA LEU A 83 2.19 -12.08 -10.87
C LEU A 83 2.07 -11.36 -9.52
N GLU A 84 2.99 -10.45 -9.19
CA GLU A 84 2.92 -9.67 -7.94
C GLU A 84 1.66 -8.81 -7.91
N THR A 85 1.39 -8.12 -9.01
CA THR A 85 0.19 -7.31 -9.17
C THR A 85 -1.07 -8.16 -9.02
N ARG A 86 -1.11 -9.34 -9.65
CA ARG A 86 -2.23 -10.28 -9.56
C ARG A 86 -2.45 -10.78 -8.13
N LEU A 87 -1.38 -11.12 -7.41
CA LEU A 87 -1.47 -11.61 -6.03
C LEU A 87 -1.91 -10.52 -5.04
N ARG A 88 -1.46 -9.27 -5.22
CA ARG A 88 -1.95 -8.14 -4.43
C ARG A 88 -3.43 -7.91 -4.66
N ARG A 89 -3.85 -7.90 -5.92
CA ARG A 89 -5.27 -7.79 -6.30
C ARG A 89 -6.09 -8.96 -5.74
N ALA A 90 -5.60 -10.19 -5.80
CA ALA A 90 -6.26 -11.34 -5.20
C ALA A 90 -6.41 -11.21 -3.67
N ALA A 91 -5.49 -10.53 -3.00
CA ALA A 91 -5.62 -10.21 -1.58
C ALA A 91 -6.76 -9.22 -1.30
N GLU A 92 -6.92 -8.20 -2.15
CA GLU A 92 -8.04 -7.27 -2.09
C GLU A 92 -9.37 -7.98 -2.39
N GLU A 93 -9.43 -8.76 -3.48
CA GLU A 93 -10.61 -9.54 -3.88
C GLU A 93 -11.02 -10.57 -2.81
N ALA A 94 -10.07 -11.14 -2.05
CA ALA A 94 -10.38 -12.05 -0.94
C ALA A 94 -11.07 -11.33 0.24
N VAL A 95 -10.75 -10.06 0.46
CA VAL A 95 -11.43 -9.23 1.48
C VAL A 95 -12.85 -8.91 1.00
N GLU A 96 -13.02 -8.50 -0.26
CA GLU A 96 -14.33 -8.24 -0.86
C GLU A 96 -15.22 -9.50 -0.86
N ALA A 97 -14.64 -10.69 -1.05
CA ALA A 97 -15.36 -11.94 -0.94
C ALA A 97 -15.91 -12.21 0.47
N THR A 98 -15.23 -11.71 1.50
CA THR A 98 -15.63 -11.87 2.91
C THR A 98 -16.63 -10.80 3.33
N LEU A 99 -16.47 -9.58 2.84
CA LEU A 99 -17.29 -8.42 3.16
C LEU A 99 -17.97 -7.86 1.90
N PRO A 100 -18.81 -8.66 1.22
CA PRO A 100 -19.31 -8.29 -0.09
C PRO A 100 -20.37 -7.18 0.03
N GLU A 101 -20.41 -6.28 -0.95
CA GLU A 101 -21.48 -5.27 -1.06
C GLU A 101 -22.86 -5.91 -1.22
N SER A 102 -22.93 -7.06 -1.90
CA SER A 102 -24.12 -7.89 -2.04
C SER A 102 -23.81 -9.38 -1.86
N PRO A 103 -24.72 -10.20 -1.29
CA PRO A 103 -24.48 -11.64 -1.11
C PRO A 103 -24.19 -12.40 -2.41
N GLU A 104 -24.63 -11.88 -3.56
CA GLU A 104 -24.44 -12.49 -4.86
C GLU A 104 -23.00 -12.36 -5.37
N ASP A 105 -22.27 -11.31 -4.96
CA ASP A 105 -20.93 -11.01 -5.45
C ASP A 105 -19.83 -11.81 -4.74
N ALA A 106 -20.11 -12.31 -3.52
CA ALA A 106 -19.13 -13.01 -2.67
C ALA A 106 -18.43 -14.16 -3.41
N GLY A 107 -19.20 -14.96 -4.15
CA GLY A 107 -18.69 -16.09 -4.91
C GLY A 107 -17.81 -15.66 -6.09
N THR A 108 -18.14 -14.56 -6.76
CA THR A 108 -17.37 -14.01 -7.87
C THR A 108 -16.03 -13.47 -7.38
N TRP A 109 -16.03 -12.69 -6.30
CA TRP A 109 -14.81 -12.19 -5.68
C TRP A 109 -13.91 -13.33 -5.18
N ALA A 110 -14.50 -14.34 -4.54
CA ALA A 110 -13.76 -15.52 -4.09
C ALA A 110 -13.10 -16.27 -5.26
N ALA A 111 -13.81 -16.42 -6.38
CA ALA A 111 -13.27 -17.06 -7.58
C ALA A 111 -12.09 -16.27 -8.17
N TRP A 112 -12.22 -14.95 -8.32
CA TRP A 112 -11.13 -14.12 -8.85
C TRP A 112 -9.91 -14.09 -7.93
N ALA A 113 -10.13 -14.07 -6.62
CA ALA A 113 -9.05 -14.15 -5.64
C ALA A 113 -8.37 -15.53 -5.67
N ALA A 114 -9.14 -16.61 -5.82
CA ALA A 114 -8.61 -17.96 -5.94
C ALA A 114 -7.72 -18.12 -7.19
N GLU A 115 -8.12 -17.56 -8.33
CA GLU A 115 -7.30 -17.60 -9.56
C GLU A 115 -5.89 -17.03 -9.34
N GLY A 116 -5.75 -15.93 -8.59
CA GLY A 116 -4.43 -15.37 -8.28
C GLY A 116 -3.55 -16.32 -7.44
N LEU A 117 -4.14 -17.03 -6.47
CA LEU A 117 -3.43 -18.05 -5.70
C LEU A 117 -3.08 -19.27 -6.57
N GLU A 118 -3.98 -19.68 -7.47
CA GLU A 118 -3.73 -20.77 -8.42
C GLU A 118 -2.60 -20.45 -9.39
N GLU A 119 -2.48 -19.21 -9.87
CA GLU A 119 -1.35 -18.77 -10.71
C GLU A 119 -0.01 -18.88 -9.98
N ARG A 120 0.05 -18.49 -8.70
CA ARG A 120 1.27 -18.65 -7.90
C ARG A 120 1.56 -20.12 -7.62
N ASP A 121 0.55 -20.94 -7.32
CA ASP A 121 0.72 -22.38 -7.12
C ASP A 121 1.18 -23.08 -8.40
N ALA A 122 0.69 -22.63 -9.56
CA ALA A 122 1.11 -23.14 -10.86
C ALA A 122 2.60 -22.91 -11.11
N LEU A 123 3.12 -21.72 -10.75
CA LEU A 123 4.54 -21.42 -10.85
C LEU A 123 5.40 -22.30 -9.92
N GLU A 124 4.90 -22.59 -8.71
CA GLU A 124 5.58 -23.53 -7.80
C GLU A 124 5.63 -24.94 -8.40
N SER A 125 4.51 -25.42 -8.95
CA SER A 125 4.45 -26.70 -9.64
C SER A 125 5.47 -26.75 -10.79
N GLN A 126 5.54 -25.71 -11.62
CA GLN A 126 6.53 -25.64 -12.69
C GLN A 126 7.98 -25.69 -12.17
N LEU A 127 8.29 -25.04 -11.04
CA LEU A 127 9.60 -25.12 -10.39
C LEU A 127 9.93 -26.54 -9.90
N TRP A 128 8.96 -27.26 -9.32
CA TRP A 128 9.11 -28.67 -8.94
C TRP A 128 9.39 -29.57 -10.14
N ALA A 129 8.71 -29.34 -11.26
CA ALA A 129 8.97 -30.08 -12.49
C ALA A 129 10.37 -29.81 -13.06
N LEU A 130 10.86 -28.57 -12.98
CA LEU A 130 12.24 -28.23 -13.36
C LEU A 130 13.28 -28.92 -12.46
N GLU A 131 13.00 -29.04 -11.17
CA GLU A 131 13.86 -29.78 -10.24
C GLU A 131 13.89 -31.28 -10.57
N ALA A 132 12.73 -31.87 -10.91
CA ALA A 132 12.66 -33.24 -11.37
C ALA A 132 13.43 -33.46 -12.69
N ARG A 133 13.40 -32.51 -13.63
CA ARG A 133 14.20 -32.57 -14.87
C ARG A 133 15.69 -32.60 -14.61
N GLU A 134 16.17 -31.88 -13.60
CA GLU A 134 17.57 -31.90 -13.21
C GLU A 134 18.00 -33.32 -12.81
N VAL A 135 17.17 -34.01 -12.01
CA VAL A 135 17.39 -35.42 -11.62
C VAL A 135 17.38 -36.37 -12.83
N LEU A 136 16.67 -36.03 -13.90
CA LEU A 136 16.63 -36.80 -15.15
C LEU A 136 17.84 -36.58 -16.07
N GLY A 137 18.80 -35.74 -15.67
CA GLY A 137 20.06 -35.48 -16.38
C GLY A 137 20.08 -34.21 -17.23
N PHE A 138 19.07 -33.33 -17.11
CA PHE A 138 19.01 -32.07 -17.86
C PHE A 138 19.69 -30.91 -17.11
N GLU A 139 20.98 -31.06 -16.77
CA GLU A 139 21.73 -30.08 -15.96
C GLU A 139 21.79 -28.66 -16.56
N GLY A 140 21.68 -28.54 -17.89
CA GLY A 140 21.64 -27.26 -18.60
C GLY A 140 20.49 -26.35 -18.16
N ASP A 141 19.41 -26.92 -17.64
CA ASP A 141 18.21 -26.18 -17.20
C ASP A 141 18.39 -25.58 -15.79
N ARG A 142 19.40 -26.02 -15.01
CA ARG A 142 19.65 -25.61 -13.61
C ARG A 142 19.74 -24.09 -13.48
N SER A 143 20.48 -23.44 -14.38
CA SER A 143 20.68 -21.98 -14.30
C SER A 143 19.38 -21.19 -14.48
N ALA A 144 18.46 -21.67 -15.32
CA ALA A 144 17.15 -21.06 -15.50
C ALA A 144 16.26 -21.29 -14.29
N ARG A 145 16.24 -22.52 -13.76
CA ARG A 145 15.50 -22.89 -12.55
C ARG A 145 15.92 -22.05 -11.34
N GLU A 146 17.22 -21.96 -11.06
CA GLU A 146 17.72 -21.23 -9.90
C GLU A 146 17.43 -19.73 -9.97
N ARG A 147 17.58 -19.10 -11.15
CA ARG A 147 17.19 -17.70 -11.33
C ARG A 147 15.70 -17.48 -11.05
N LEU A 148 14.84 -18.33 -11.61
CA LEU A 148 13.40 -18.23 -11.42
C LEU A 148 13.02 -18.47 -9.95
N LYS A 149 13.57 -19.52 -9.31
CA LYS A 149 13.35 -19.84 -7.90
C LYS A 149 13.77 -18.69 -6.98
N ALA A 150 14.94 -18.08 -7.23
CA ALA A 150 15.42 -16.94 -6.45
C ALA A 150 14.51 -15.71 -6.59
N ALA A 151 14.04 -15.43 -7.80
CA ALA A 151 13.17 -14.30 -8.08
C ALA A 151 11.78 -14.48 -7.43
N VAL A 152 11.18 -15.68 -7.58
CA VAL A 152 9.94 -16.06 -6.90
C VAL A 152 10.08 -15.98 -5.38
N ALA A 153 11.18 -16.47 -4.81
CA ALA A 153 11.43 -16.38 -3.38
C ALA A 153 11.55 -14.94 -2.86
N ALA A 154 12.03 -14.00 -3.69
CA ALA A 154 12.07 -12.58 -3.34
C ALA A 154 10.66 -11.98 -3.27
N GLN A 155 9.81 -12.31 -4.25
CA GLN A 155 8.42 -11.90 -4.29
C GLN A 155 7.61 -12.50 -3.14
N ASP A 156 7.81 -13.78 -2.84
CA ASP A 156 7.17 -14.46 -1.70
C ASP A 156 7.49 -13.75 -0.38
N ARG A 157 8.74 -13.33 -0.15
CA ARG A 157 9.11 -12.57 1.05
C ARG A 157 8.37 -11.23 1.14
N ALA A 158 8.18 -10.55 0.01
CA ALA A 158 7.47 -9.28 -0.04
C ALA A 158 5.95 -9.44 0.20
N LEU A 159 5.37 -10.53 -0.30
CA LEU A 159 3.93 -10.79 -0.23
C LEU A 159 3.49 -11.57 1.01
N ARG A 160 4.41 -12.16 1.77
CA ARG A 160 4.07 -12.99 2.94
C ARG A 160 3.18 -12.26 3.96
N GLY A 161 3.40 -10.96 4.14
CA GLY A 161 2.57 -10.13 5.02
C GLY A 161 1.11 -10.00 4.56
N SER A 162 0.81 -10.26 3.29
CA SER A 162 -0.55 -10.24 2.72
C SER A 162 -1.36 -11.49 3.04
N ALA A 163 -0.77 -12.55 3.62
CA ALA A 163 -1.49 -13.78 3.96
C ALA A 163 -2.74 -13.55 4.84
N ARG A 164 -2.72 -12.49 5.67
CA ARG A 164 -3.86 -12.08 6.50
C ARG A 164 -5.09 -11.64 5.70
N TRP A 165 -4.91 -11.21 4.45
CA TRP A 165 -6.01 -10.76 3.59
C TRP A 165 -6.67 -11.93 2.85
N TRP A 166 -6.00 -13.07 2.76
CA TRP A 166 -6.56 -14.29 2.17
C TRP A 166 -7.32 -15.17 3.15
N VAL A 167 -7.54 -14.73 4.39
CA VAL A 167 -8.25 -15.54 5.40
C VAL A 167 -9.70 -15.84 5.00
N GLY A 168 -10.31 -14.97 4.18
CA GLY A 168 -11.60 -15.22 3.54
C GLY A 168 -11.65 -16.45 2.64
N LEU A 169 -10.49 -16.92 2.17
CA LEU A 169 -10.36 -18.09 1.32
C LEU A 169 -9.87 -19.33 2.06
N ASN A 170 -9.84 -19.31 3.40
CA ASN A 170 -9.18 -20.36 4.18
C ASN A 170 -9.74 -21.76 3.95
N ASP A 171 -11.03 -21.93 3.65
CA ASP A 171 -11.59 -23.23 3.29
C ASP A 171 -10.93 -23.80 2.03
N LEU A 172 -10.79 -22.99 0.98
CA LEU A 172 -10.09 -23.37 -0.25
C LEU A 172 -8.60 -23.61 0.05
N ARG A 173 -7.95 -22.70 0.79
CA ARG A 173 -6.52 -22.80 1.10
C ARG A 173 -6.20 -24.07 1.90
N ARG A 174 -7.05 -24.46 2.84
CA ARG A 174 -6.93 -25.71 3.61
C ARG A 174 -7.12 -26.94 2.71
N ALA A 175 -8.11 -26.94 1.82
CA ALA A 175 -8.29 -28.03 0.86
C ALA A 175 -7.06 -28.23 -0.03
N GLU A 176 -6.49 -27.13 -0.55
CA GLU A 176 -5.24 -27.17 -1.32
C GLU A 176 -4.05 -27.63 -0.50
N ARG A 177 -3.88 -27.09 0.71
CA ARG A 177 -2.83 -27.48 1.66
C ARG A 177 -2.87 -28.98 1.95
N ASP A 178 -4.07 -29.51 2.18
CA ASP A 178 -4.27 -30.89 2.61
C ASP A 178 -4.08 -31.88 1.45
N ALA A 179 -4.30 -31.43 0.21
CA ALA A 179 -3.95 -32.17 -1.01
C ALA A 179 -2.44 -32.24 -1.31
N LEU A 180 -1.63 -31.31 -0.78
CA LEU A 180 -0.19 -31.31 -0.96
C LEU A 180 0.52 -32.35 -0.07
N ASP A 181 1.53 -32.99 -0.63
CA ASP A 181 2.47 -33.85 0.09
C ASP A 181 3.26 -33.05 1.14
N PRO A 182 3.74 -33.65 2.25
CA PRO A 182 4.31 -32.92 3.37
C PRO A 182 5.44 -31.93 3.03
N MET A 183 6.33 -32.30 2.09
CA MET A 183 7.41 -31.40 1.65
C MET A 183 6.89 -30.20 0.86
N ALA A 184 5.94 -30.43 -0.05
CA ALA A 184 5.34 -29.36 -0.84
C ALA A 184 4.47 -28.43 0.04
N ARG A 185 3.77 -29.00 1.02
CA ARG A 185 3.01 -28.26 2.03
C ARG A 185 3.89 -27.31 2.85
N ALA A 186 5.08 -27.77 3.27
CA ALA A 186 6.01 -26.94 4.04
C ALA A 186 6.53 -25.71 3.26
N ALA A 187 6.58 -25.78 1.92
CA ALA A 187 6.99 -24.68 1.06
C ALA A 187 5.84 -23.72 0.69
N ALA A 188 4.59 -24.20 0.72
CA ALA A 188 3.41 -23.48 0.25
C ALA A 188 2.83 -22.52 1.30
N TRP A 189 3.58 -21.48 1.67
CA TRP A 189 3.16 -20.48 2.68
C TRP A 189 1.81 -19.84 2.33
N TRP A 190 1.49 -19.65 1.05
CA TRP A 190 0.22 -19.07 0.59
C TRP A 190 -1.00 -19.94 0.91
N TYR A 191 -0.84 -21.23 1.21
CA TYR A 191 -1.92 -22.10 1.69
C TYR A 191 -1.83 -22.44 3.18
N VAL A 192 -0.70 -22.16 3.84
CA VAL A 192 -0.46 -22.54 5.23
C VAL A 192 -0.55 -21.34 6.18
N ASP A 193 0.09 -20.23 5.84
CA ASP A 193 0.20 -19.08 6.74
C ASP A 193 -1.20 -18.49 6.99
N ARG A 194 -1.59 -18.38 8.26
CA ARG A 194 -2.91 -17.86 8.66
C ARG A 194 -4.11 -18.68 8.15
N ALA A 195 -3.90 -19.93 7.72
CA ALA A 195 -4.96 -20.80 7.22
C ALA A 195 -6.00 -21.20 8.27
N ASP A 196 -5.70 -20.99 9.56
CA ASP A 196 -6.59 -21.28 10.68
C ASP A 196 -7.13 -19.98 11.36
N CYS A 197 -6.92 -18.81 10.72
CA CYS A 197 -7.27 -17.49 11.27
C CYS A 197 -8.61 -16.96 10.72
N ASP A 198 -9.63 -17.80 10.62
CA ASP A 198 -10.93 -17.48 9.99
C ASP A 198 -11.62 -16.27 10.64
N ASP A 199 -11.51 -16.14 11.96
CA ASP A 199 -12.15 -15.08 12.74
C ASP A 199 -11.53 -13.69 12.54
N LEU A 200 -10.37 -13.57 11.87
CA LEU A 200 -9.63 -12.32 11.80
C LEU A 200 -10.42 -11.21 11.08
N LEU A 201 -10.95 -11.48 9.89
CA LEU A 201 -11.69 -10.46 9.12
C LEU A 201 -13.00 -10.05 9.81
N PRO A 202 -13.83 -10.99 10.33
CA PRO A 202 -15.00 -10.62 11.13
C PRO A 202 -14.67 -9.75 12.36
N LEU A 203 -13.54 -10.00 13.04
CA LEU A 203 -13.09 -9.16 14.16
C LEU A 203 -12.68 -7.76 13.70
N LEU A 204 -11.98 -7.66 12.56
CA LEU A 204 -11.55 -6.38 12.00
C LEU A 204 -12.74 -5.56 11.47
N ALA A 205 -13.77 -6.23 10.95
CA ALA A 205 -15.02 -5.61 10.51
C ALA A 205 -15.95 -5.22 11.67
N GLY A 206 -15.68 -5.71 12.89
CA GLY A 206 -16.53 -5.48 14.07
C GLY A 206 -17.80 -6.34 14.12
N GLU A 207 -17.93 -7.31 13.21
CA GLU A 207 -19.01 -8.31 13.23
C GLU A 207 -18.83 -9.32 14.36
N LEU A 208 -17.58 -9.60 14.71
CA LEU A 208 -17.20 -10.39 15.86
C LEU A 208 -16.49 -9.52 16.90
N THR A 209 -16.79 -9.71 18.18
CA THR A 209 -16.15 -8.97 19.28
C THR A 209 -15.03 -9.76 19.95
N HIS A 210 -15.13 -11.10 19.96
CA HIS A 210 -14.20 -12.00 20.63
C HIS A 210 -14.01 -13.29 19.84
N SER A 211 -12.79 -13.83 19.85
CA SER A 211 -12.46 -15.15 19.30
C SER A 211 -11.41 -15.84 20.17
N ALA A 212 -11.70 -17.07 20.57
CA ALA A 212 -10.75 -17.90 21.32
C ALA A 212 -9.46 -18.17 20.54
N HIS A 213 -9.52 -18.23 19.20
CA HIS A 213 -8.33 -18.34 18.35
C HIS A 213 -7.53 -17.04 18.37
N ALA A 214 -8.17 -15.90 18.08
CA ALA A 214 -7.49 -14.61 17.98
C ALA A 214 -6.83 -14.20 19.31
N GLU A 215 -7.41 -14.58 20.45
CA GLU A 215 -6.83 -14.36 21.78
C GLU A 215 -5.57 -15.18 22.06
N ARG A 216 -5.30 -16.25 21.30
CA ARG A 216 -4.12 -17.12 21.47
C ARG A 216 -3.14 -17.04 20.30
N CYS A 217 -3.59 -16.56 19.15
CA CYS A 217 -2.79 -16.45 17.94
C CYS A 217 -2.00 -15.13 17.94
N PRO A 218 -0.66 -15.15 18.07
CA PRO A 218 0.16 -13.94 18.18
C PRO A 218 0.08 -13.06 16.94
N ASP A 219 -0.15 -13.64 15.76
CA ASP A 219 -0.27 -12.88 14.52
C ASP A 219 -1.63 -12.16 14.44
N CYS A 220 -2.72 -12.80 14.86
CA CYS A 220 -4.02 -12.13 14.97
C CYS A 220 -3.99 -11.00 16.01
N GLN A 221 -3.36 -11.23 17.17
CA GLN A 221 -3.20 -10.19 18.18
C GLN A 221 -2.45 -8.98 17.64
N ARG A 222 -1.34 -9.20 16.91
CA ARG A 222 -0.54 -8.12 16.30
C ARG A 222 -1.38 -7.29 15.33
N ASP A 223 -2.17 -7.93 14.47
CA ASP A 223 -3.04 -7.21 13.53
C ASP A 223 -4.15 -6.42 14.28
N LEU A 224 -4.75 -7.02 15.31
CA LEU A 224 -5.77 -6.36 16.15
C LEU A 224 -5.20 -5.20 16.98
N ASP A 225 -3.95 -5.28 17.43
CA ASP A 225 -3.25 -4.19 18.13
C ASP A 225 -3.02 -2.98 17.21
N VAL A 226 -2.65 -3.23 15.94
CA VAL A 226 -2.47 -2.17 14.93
C VAL A 226 -3.79 -1.45 14.70
N VAL A 227 -4.89 -2.18 14.51
CA VAL A 227 -6.21 -1.57 14.31
C VAL A 227 -6.71 -0.86 15.56
N ARG A 228 -6.52 -1.43 16.76
CA ARG A 228 -6.82 -0.74 18.02
C ARG A 228 -6.06 0.58 18.14
N THR A 229 -4.80 0.62 17.74
CA THR A 229 -3.98 1.83 17.75
C THR A 229 -4.47 2.85 16.72
N ALA A 230 -4.85 2.41 15.51
CA ALA A 230 -5.38 3.29 14.47
C ALA A 230 -6.77 3.86 14.81
N ASN A 231 -7.61 3.06 15.49
CA ASN A 231 -8.95 3.44 15.95
C ASN A 231 -8.94 4.18 17.29
N GLN A 232 -7.78 4.36 17.93
CA GLN A 232 -7.71 5.28 19.05
C GLN A 232 -8.12 6.66 18.56
N PRO A 233 -9.05 7.34 19.26
CA PRO A 233 -9.39 8.71 18.91
C PRO A 233 -8.08 9.48 18.84
N ARG A 234 -7.87 10.22 17.73
CA ARG A 234 -6.69 11.09 17.59
C ARG A 234 -6.53 11.84 18.91
N PRO A 235 -5.32 11.84 19.50
CA PRO A 235 -5.13 12.48 20.79
C PRO A 235 -5.69 13.89 20.67
N ARG A 236 -6.78 14.17 21.39
CA ARG A 236 -7.43 15.48 21.34
C ARG A 236 -6.34 16.50 21.63
N HIS A 237 -6.14 17.46 20.74
CA HIS A 237 -5.30 18.60 21.05
C HIS A 237 -5.77 19.20 22.36
N LEU A 238 -4.83 19.67 23.17
CA LEU A 238 -5.15 20.45 24.36
C LEU A 238 -6.02 21.62 23.92
N SER A 239 -7.15 21.79 24.59
CA SER A 239 -7.98 22.96 24.43
C SER A 239 -7.23 24.21 24.89
N GLU A 240 -7.68 25.37 24.42
CA GLU A 240 -7.10 26.66 24.83
C GLU A 240 -7.14 26.84 26.36
N ASP A 241 -8.24 26.43 27.01
CA ASP A 241 -8.37 26.47 28.47
C ASP A 241 -7.34 25.57 29.18
N GLU A 242 -7.09 24.38 28.66
CA GLU A 242 -6.08 23.46 29.23
C GLU A 242 -4.66 24.01 29.08
N LEU A 243 -4.35 24.65 27.96
CA LEU A 243 -3.06 25.31 27.74
C LEU A 243 -2.85 26.47 28.73
N TRP A 244 -3.84 27.35 28.89
CA TRP A 244 -3.78 28.44 29.86
C TRP A 244 -3.71 27.94 31.31
N ARG A 245 -4.50 26.91 31.66
CA ARG A 245 -4.45 26.33 33.01
C ARG A 245 -3.10 25.69 33.32
N TYR A 246 -2.47 25.08 32.32
CA TYR A 246 -1.12 24.51 32.43
C TYR A 246 -0.07 25.60 32.71
N ASP A 247 -0.09 26.64 31.88
CA ASP A 247 0.80 27.82 31.93
C ASP A 247 0.68 28.56 33.27
N LEU A 248 -0.54 28.92 33.66
CA LEU A 248 -0.85 29.56 34.95
C LEU A 248 -0.62 28.66 36.17
N GLY A 249 -0.25 27.39 35.97
CA GLY A 249 0.01 26.43 37.03
C GLY A 249 -1.20 26.07 37.89
N THR A 250 -2.41 26.17 37.32
CA THR A 250 -3.67 25.88 38.01
C THR A 250 -4.16 24.43 37.83
N LEU A 251 -3.49 23.65 36.98
CA LEU A 251 -3.75 22.21 36.85
C LEU A 251 -3.34 21.45 38.10
N SER A 252 -4.10 20.40 38.44
CA SER A 252 -3.67 19.41 39.42
C SER A 252 -2.43 18.65 38.94
N ARG A 253 -1.71 18.02 39.88
CA ARG A 253 -0.52 17.22 39.56
C ARG A 253 -0.79 16.10 38.55
N GLN A 254 -1.99 15.52 38.59
CA GLN A 254 -2.39 14.45 37.66
C GLN A 254 -2.69 15.00 36.27
N GLU A 255 -3.41 16.12 36.16
CA GLU A 255 -3.68 16.79 34.88
C GLU A 255 -2.40 17.29 34.22
N ARG A 256 -1.47 17.88 35.00
CA ARG A 256 -0.17 18.33 34.48
C ARG A 256 0.64 17.18 33.87
N ALA A 257 0.68 16.02 34.53
CA ALA A 257 1.39 14.85 34.01
C ALA A 257 0.77 14.32 32.69
N LEU A 258 -0.55 14.44 32.51
CA LEU A 258 -1.24 14.09 31.27
C LEU A 258 -0.88 15.07 30.14
N VAL A 259 -0.85 16.37 30.42
CA VAL A 259 -0.40 17.39 29.47
C VAL A 259 1.06 17.17 29.07
N ASP A 260 1.96 16.92 30.03
CA ASP A 260 3.37 16.64 29.76
C ASP A 260 3.56 15.41 28.87
N ALA A 261 2.77 14.35 29.10
CA ALA A 261 2.80 13.15 28.27
C ALA A 261 2.27 13.43 26.86
N HIS A 262 1.19 14.21 26.72
CA HIS A 262 0.59 14.58 25.45
C HIS A 262 1.54 15.44 24.59
N VAL A 263 2.19 16.43 25.19
CA VAL A 263 3.07 17.39 24.52
C VAL A 263 4.31 16.71 23.90
N ARG A 264 4.78 15.60 24.49
CA ARG A 264 5.88 14.79 23.92
C ARG A 264 5.50 14.10 22.61
N ILE A 265 4.21 13.92 22.37
CA ILE A 265 3.67 13.17 21.22
C ILE A 265 3.07 14.14 20.19
N CYS A 266 2.47 15.25 20.63
CA CYS A 266 1.81 16.23 19.77
C CYS A 266 2.68 17.48 19.53
N LEU A 267 3.24 17.57 18.31
CA LEU A 267 4.09 18.69 17.89
C LEU A 267 3.36 20.06 17.95
N GLU A 268 2.06 20.09 17.69
CA GLU A 268 1.28 21.33 17.71
C GLU A 268 1.10 21.86 19.14
N CYS A 269 0.73 20.99 20.09
CA CYS A 269 0.62 21.39 21.49
C CYS A 269 1.98 21.76 22.11
N SER A 270 3.07 21.10 21.69
CA SER A 270 4.42 21.51 22.06
C SER A 270 4.78 22.92 21.58
N ARG A 271 4.43 23.27 20.34
CA ARG A 271 4.63 24.62 19.81
C ARG A 271 3.76 25.65 20.52
N ALA A 272 2.53 25.31 20.87
CA ALA A 272 1.63 26.20 21.60
C ALA A 272 2.19 26.56 22.98
N LEU A 273 2.70 25.58 23.75
CA LEU A 273 3.33 25.85 25.04
C LEU A 273 4.62 26.66 24.91
N ALA A 274 5.45 26.38 23.91
CA ALA A 274 6.66 27.17 23.66
C ALA A 274 6.33 28.64 23.33
N ALA A 275 5.24 28.90 22.61
CA ALA A 275 4.78 30.25 22.31
C ALA A 275 4.26 30.99 23.55
N LEU A 276 3.63 30.28 24.50
CA LEU A 276 3.24 30.87 25.80
C LEU A 276 4.48 31.25 26.62
N GLU A 277 5.47 30.35 26.72
CA GLU A 277 6.73 30.61 27.42
C GLU A 277 7.50 31.81 26.83
N GLU A 278 7.54 31.92 25.49
CA GLU A 278 8.12 33.08 24.80
C GLU A 278 7.37 34.37 25.12
N GLY A 279 6.03 34.32 25.18
CA GLY A 279 5.19 35.43 25.59
C GLY A 279 5.46 35.87 27.03
N GLU A 280 5.61 34.94 27.96
CA GLU A 280 5.95 35.23 29.36
C GLU A 280 7.33 35.89 29.49
N GLU A 281 8.33 35.42 28.74
CA GLU A 281 9.66 36.04 28.72
C GLU A 281 9.57 37.48 28.20
N ALA A 282 8.83 37.73 27.12
CA ALA A 282 8.64 39.07 26.59
C ALA A 282 7.95 40.01 27.61
N ILE A 283 6.96 39.51 28.36
CA ILE A 283 6.32 40.27 29.45
C ILE A 283 7.32 40.58 30.56
N ARG A 284 8.16 39.61 30.95
CA ARG A 284 9.19 39.79 31.98
C ARG A 284 10.21 40.83 31.56
N GLU A 285 10.68 40.83 30.32
CA GLU A 285 11.63 41.84 29.79
C GLU A 285 11.05 43.26 29.81
N LEU A 286 9.79 43.42 29.40
CA LEU A 286 9.08 44.71 29.44
C LEU A 286 8.86 45.20 30.88
N THR A 287 8.55 44.27 31.79
CA THR A 287 8.32 44.60 33.21
C THR A 287 9.64 44.95 33.92
N ALA A 288 10.75 44.29 33.57
CA ALA A 288 12.07 44.54 34.15
C ALA A 288 12.67 45.88 33.70
N THR A 289 12.32 46.35 32.50
CA THR A 289 12.78 47.65 31.96
C THR A 289 11.89 48.82 32.36
N ALA A 290 10.71 48.56 32.94
CA ALA A 290 9.84 49.59 33.51
C ALA A 290 10.39 50.07 34.86
N THR A 291 11.20 51.14 34.87
CA THR A 291 11.49 51.88 36.11
C THR A 291 10.19 52.42 36.70
N PRO A 292 9.98 52.33 38.04
CA PRO A 292 8.77 52.84 38.67
C PRO A 292 8.82 54.38 38.65
N LYS A 293 8.24 54.99 37.61
CA LYS A 293 7.79 56.37 37.71
C LYS A 293 6.44 56.36 38.39
N THR A 294 6.45 56.71 39.67
CA THR A 294 5.29 57.28 40.37
C THR A 294 4.67 58.37 39.50
N ASP A 295 3.34 58.36 39.47
CA ASP A 295 2.44 59.27 38.76
C ASP A 295 2.22 58.99 37.27
N ILE A 296 1.30 58.05 36.98
CA ILE A 296 0.56 58.03 35.71
C ILE A 296 -0.94 58.22 36.04
N PRO A 297 -1.61 59.27 35.54
CA PRO A 297 -3.04 59.43 35.68
C PRO A 297 -3.77 58.33 34.90
N PHE A 298 -4.83 57.78 35.50
CA PHE A 298 -5.75 56.86 34.84
C PHE A 298 -6.17 57.38 33.46
N GLY A 299 -5.92 56.59 32.41
CA GLY A 299 -6.52 56.82 31.10
C GLY A 299 -5.56 56.83 29.89
N THR A 300 -4.33 56.32 29.99
CA THR A 300 -3.55 56.05 28.78
C THR A 300 -3.88 54.66 28.26
N VAL A 301 -4.61 54.61 27.14
CA VAL A 301 -4.77 53.39 26.34
C VAL A 301 -3.36 52.90 26.01
N ILE A 302 -2.99 51.75 26.57
CA ILE A 302 -1.81 51.03 26.12
C ILE A 302 -2.16 50.57 24.70
N GLU A 303 -1.61 51.25 23.69
CA GLU A 303 -1.52 50.67 22.36
C GLU A 303 -0.67 49.41 22.50
N LEU A 304 -1.35 48.26 22.56
CA LEU A 304 -0.71 46.96 22.41
C LEU A 304 0.24 47.05 21.21
N PRO A 305 1.50 46.58 21.32
CA PRO A 305 2.37 46.48 20.17
C PRO A 305 1.62 45.69 19.10
N THR A 306 1.21 46.39 18.04
CA THR A 306 0.63 45.72 16.87
C THR A 306 1.72 44.78 16.39
N ALA A 307 1.39 43.49 16.42
CA ALA A 307 2.22 42.35 16.05
C ALA A 307 3.20 42.71 14.93
N ARG A 308 4.44 43.06 15.30
CA ARG A 308 5.50 43.36 14.34
C ARG A 308 6.49 42.24 14.13
N ASN A 309 6.24 41.08 14.74
CA ASN A 309 6.95 39.83 14.47
C ASN A 309 5.94 38.68 14.28
N ARG A 310 5.04 38.80 13.30
CA ARG A 310 4.52 37.59 12.63
C ARG A 310 5.70 36.99 11.85
N PRO A 311 5.96 35.68 11.89
CA PRO A 311 6.90 35.07 10.95
C PRO A 311 6.42 35.41 9.53
N GLN A 312 7.26 36.17 8.83
CA GLN A 312 6.92 36.96 7.64
C GLN A 312 6.69 36.11 6.36
N ASN A 313 6.25 34.85 6.45
CA ASN A 313 6.26 33.93 5.31
C ASN A 313 5.08 32.94 5.18
N ASP A 314 3.94 33.15 5.87
CA ASP A 314 2.73 32.33 5.64
C ASP A 314 1.64 33.07 4.83
N GLU A 315 1.85 34.33 4.44
CA GLU A 315 0.95 34.99 3.49
C GLU A 315 1.24 34.50 2.07
N PRO A 316 0.24 33.96 1.34
CA PRO A 316 0.46 33.48 -0.02
C PRO A 316 0.80 34.64 -0.95
N GLU A 317 1.84 34.45 -1.75
CA GLU A 317 2.16 35.34 -2.86
C GLU A 317 1.11 35.12 -3.97
N VAL A 318 0.33 36.16 -4.29
CA VAL A 318 -0.66 36.11 -5.38
C VAL A 318 0.07 36.31 -6.70
N LEU A 319 0.22 35.24 -7.46
CA LEU A 319 0.96 35.24 -8.72
C LEU A 319 0.12 35.73 -9.89
N ALA A 320 -1.17 35.39 -9.88
CA ALA A 320 -2.13 35.80 -10.90
C ALA A 320 -3.57 35.79 -10.36
N THR A 321 -4.39 36.71 -10.85
CA THR A 321 -5.83 36.74 -10.58
C THR A 321 -6.58 36.70 -11.90
N HIS A 322 -7.37 35.65 -12.10
CA HIS A 322 -8.32 35.51 -13.21
C HIS A 322 -9.76 35.68 -12.72
N ALA A 323 -10.69 35.83 -13.67
CA ALA A 323 -12.12 35.92 -13.36
C ALA A 323 -12.64 34.66 -12.64
N ASP A 324 -12.09 33.48 -12.96
CA ASP A 324 -12.58 32.19 -12.47
C ASP A 324 -11.70 31.56 -11.37
N PHE A 325 -10.45 32.01 -11.20
CA PHE A 325 -9.51 31.45 -10.23
C PHE A 325 -8.37 32.42 -9.88
N ARG A 326 -7.64 32.11 -8.80
CA ARG A 326 -6.41 32.79 -8.38
C ARG A 326 -5.27 31.78 -8.26
N LEU A 327 -4.07 32.19 -8.64
CA LEU A 327 -2.84 31.41 -8.44
C LEU A 327 -2.10 31.96 -7.23
N LEU A 328 -1.88 31.09 -6.24
CA LEU A 328 -1.22 31.41 -4.98
C LEU A 328 0.04 30.57 -4.83
N LEU A 329 1.12 31.17 -4.33
CA LEU A 329 2.36 30.48 -3.99
C LEU A 329 2.62 30.60 -2.49
N PHE A 330 2.71 29.46 -1.83
CA PHE A 330 3.10 29.36 -0.43
C PHE A 330 4.56 28.90 -0.36
N ARG A 331 5.44 29.70 0.24
CA ARG A 331 6.87 29.39 0.40
C ARG A 331 7.16 29.10 1.87
N ARG A 332 7.35 27.82 2.23
CA ARG A 332 7.68 27.41 3.60
C ARG A 332 9.06 26.74 3.65
N GLY A 333 10.09 27.54 3.93
CA GLY A 333 11.48 27.08 3.97
C GLY A 333 11.95 26.58 2.60
N PRO A 334 12.44 25.33 2.44
CA PRO A 334 12.86 24.78 1.15
C PRO A 334 11.69 24.26 0.30
N ARG A 335 10.45 24.27 0.81
CA ARG A 335 9.28 23.76 0.10
C ARG A 335 8.45 24.92 -0.44
N ALA A 336 7.99 24.78 -1.67
CA ALA A 336 7.04 25.69 -2.29
C ALA A 336 5.79 24.90 -2.70
N LYS A 337 4.62 25.49 -2.51
CA LYS A 337 3.33 24.89 -2.85
C LYS A 337 2.56 25.88 -3.70
N LEU A 338 2.15 25.45 -4.89
CA LEU A 338 1.30 26.24 -5.77
C LEU A 338 -0.15 25.81 -5.55
N VAL A 339 -1.04 26.78 -5.40
CA VAL A 339 -2.48 26.56 -5.20
C VAL A 339 -3.27 27.31 -6.26
N VAL A 340 -4.17 26.60 -6.93
CA VAL A 340 -5.21 27.17 -7.80
C VAL A 340 -6.49 27.27 -6.98
N GLN A 341 -6.77 28.48 -6.49
CA GLN A 341 -7.96 28.76 -5.70
C GLN A 341 -9.09 29.18 -6.62
N GLU A 342 -10.21 28.47 -6.59
CA GLU A 342 -11.38 28.82 -7.39
C GLU A 342 -12.02 30.12 -6.89
N ALA A 343 -12.44 31.00 -7.80
CA ALA A 343 -13.22 32.19 -7.43
C ALA A 343 -14.67 31.84 -7.06
N SER A 344 -15.18 30.70 -7.53
CA SER A 344 -16.48 30.14 -7.18
C SER A 344 -16.42 28.61 -7.27
N PRO A 345 -17.05 27.87 -6.33
CA PRO A 345 -16.98 26.41 -6.30
C PRO A 345 -17.40 25.75 -7.62
N GLY A 346 -16.62 24.78 -8.09
CA GLY A 346 -16.93 23.94 -9.26
C GLY A 346 -16.58 24.56 -10.61
N ARG A 347 -15.80 25.64 -10.63
CA ARG A 347 -15.34 26.30 -11.87
C ARG A 347 -14.05 25.72 -12.43
N VAL A 348 -13.21 25.09 -11.63
CA VAL A 348 -11.97 24.43 -12.06
C VAL A 348 -12.18 22.92 -12.03
N ALA A 349 -12.02 22.28 -13.18
CA ALA A 349 -12.13 20.82 -13.32
C ALA A 349 -10.81 20.12 -12.99
N ALA A 350 -9.68 20.72 -13.36
CA ALA A 350 -8.34 20.19 -13.07
C ALA A 350 -7.28 21.29 -13.19
N ALA A 351 -6.14 21.09 -12.53
CA ALA A 351 -4.95 21.91 -12.72
C ALA A 351 -3.69 21.04 -12.83
N ALA A 352 -2.73 21.48 -13.62
CA ALA A 352 -1.44 20.82 -13.79
C ALA A 352 -0.31 21.86 -13.92
N VAL A 353 0.87 21.52 -13.39
CA VAL A 353 2.07 22.36 -13.46
C VAL A 353 3.17 21.67 -14.25
N PHE A 354 3.74 22.37 -15.21
CA PHE A 354 4.86 21.93 -16.01
C PHE A 354 6.10 22.72 -15.61
N LEU A 355 7.12 21.99 -15.15
CA LEU A 355 8.38 22.58 -14.71
C LEU A 355 9.34 22.76 -15.89
N PRO A 356 10.15 23.84 -15.92
CA PRO A 356 11.10 24.08 -17.00
C PRO A 356 12.15 22.96 -17.14
N THR A 357 12.48 22.27 -16.04
CA THR A 357 13.41 21.14 -16.05
C THR A 357 12.82 19.85 -16.64
N ARG A 358 11.49 19.75 -16.74
CA ARG A 358 10.74 18.58 -17.26
C ARG A 358 9.44 19.03 -17.94
N PRO A 359 9.53 19.71 -19.10
CA PRO A 359 8.36 20.29 -19.77
C PRO A 359 7.35 19.23 -20.25
N ASP A 360 7.78 17.99 -20.46
CA ASP A 360 6.92 16.89 -20.94
C ASP A 360 6.21 16.14 -19.81
N ARG A 361 6.49 16.48 -18.55
CA ARG A 361 5.92 15.78 -17.38
C ARG A 361 5.14 16.73 -16.49
N ALA A 362 3.81 16.64 -16.60
CA ALA A 362 2.88 17.38 -15.76
C ALA A 362 2.92 16.89 -14.30
N LEU A 363 2.91 17.83 -13.35
CA LEU A 363 2.54 17.58 -11.96
C LEU A 363 1.05 17.89 -11.81
N SER A 364 0.24 16.85 -11.62
CA SER A 364 -1.20 16.99 -11.43
C SER A 364 -1.52 17.57 -10.06
N ALA A 365 -2.38 18.57 -10.03
CA ALA A 365 -2.88 19.15 -8.79
C ALA A 365 -3.88 18.23 -8.10
N ARG A 366 -3.84 18.20 -6.78
CA ARG A 366 -4.76 17.43 -5.93
C ARG A 366 -5.70 18.40 -5.21
N PRO A 367 -6.99 18.06 -5.05
CA PRO A 367 -7.90 18.90 -4.28
C PRO A 367 -7.44 18.96 -2.81
N GLY A 368 -7.39 20.16 -2.25
CA GLY A 368 -7.02 20.45 -0.88
C GLY A 368 -7.86 21.59 -0.29
N PRO A 369 -7.60 21.98 0.97
CA PRO A 369 -8.44 22.94 1.70
C PRO A 369 -8.55 24.31 1.04
N ASP A 370 -7.51 24.76 0.33
CA ASP A 370 -7.44 26.10 -0.28
C ASP A 370 -7.71 26.09 -1.79
N GLY A 371 -7.97 24.92 -2.39
CA GLY A 371 -8.17 24.74 -3.83
C GLY A 371 -7.40 23.54 -4.39
N PHE A 372 -7.00 23.58 -5.65
CA PHE A 372 -6.16 22.54 -6.26
C PHE A 372 -4.68 22.81 -5.99
N GLU A 373 -4.00 21.85 -5.38
CA GLU A 373 -2.68 22.02 -4.80
C GLU A 373 -1.61 21.18 -5.50
N VAL A 374 -0.45 21.77 -5.76
CA VAL A 374 0.74 21.08 -6.28
C VAL A 374 1.94 21.39 -5.40
N GLU A 375 2.55 20.35 -4.84
CA GLU A 375 3.83 20.48 -4.16
C GLU A 375 4.98 20.57 -5.17
N LEU A 376 5.77 21.64 -5.08
CA LEU A 376 6.92 21.86 -5.93
C LEU A 376 8.16 21.23 -5.27
N PRO A 377 8.98 20.45 -6.00
CA PRO A 377 10.19 19.84 -5.47
C PRO A 377 11.20 20.91 -5.01
N GLY A 378 11.80 20.71 -3.84
CA GLY A 378 12.49 21.76 -3.07
C GLY A 378 13.78 22.38 -3.65
N ALA A 379 14.14 22.08 -4.90
CA ALA A 379 15.32 22.63 -5.57
C ALA A 379 15.01 23.85 -6.47
N LEU A 380 13.77 24.36 -6.47
CA LEU A 380 13.30 25.38 -7.43
C LEU A 380 13.71 26.84 -7.12
N ARG A 381 14.71 27.08 -6.27
CA ARG A 381 15.18 28.44 -5.95
C ARG A 381 16.00 29.12 -7.05
N ALA A 382 16.25 28.48 -8.19
CA ALA A 382 17.23 28.97 -9.16
C ALA A 382 16.80 28.98 -10.65
N HIS A 383 15.66 28.43 -11.06
CA HIS A 383 15.39 28.26 -12.50
C HIS A 383 13.93 28.48 -12.93
N GLY A 384 13.71 29.60 -13.62
CA GLY A 384 12.68 29.77 -14.66
C GLY A 384 11.23 30.00 -14.22
N ALA A 385 10.39 30.33 -15.20
CA ALA A 385 8.93 30.34 -15.04
C ALA A 385 8.38 28.92 -15.21
N ALA A 386 7.43 28.51 -14.35
CA ALA A 386 6.67 27.28 -14.51
C ALA A 386 5.36 27.56 -15.24
N ARG A 387 4.97 26.65 -16.13
CA ARG A 387 3.70 26.78 -16.85
C ARG A 387 2.59 26.08 -16.09
N VAL A 388 1.57 26.81 -15.72
CA VAL A 388 0.38 26.31 -15.04
C VAL A 388 -0.73 26.20 -16.07
N ARG A 389 -1.31 25.02 -16.21
CA ARG A 389 -2.49 24.78 -17.05
C ARG A 389 -3.68 24.47 -16.17
N VAL A 390 -4.70 25.32 -16.24
CA VAL A 390 -5.96 25.17 -15.51
C VAL A 390 -7.08 24.85 -16.50
N GLN A 391 -7.77 23.74 -16.27
CA GLN A 391 -8.93 23.33 -17.04
C GLN A 391 -10.20 23.76 -16.32
N LEU A 392 -11.03 24.57 -16.99
CA LEU A 392 -12.28 25.07 -16.42
C LEU A 392 -13.45 24.12 -16.72
N GLY A 393 -14.42 24.04 -15.81
CA GLY A 393 -15.66 23.28 -15.94
C GLY A 393 -16.57 23.89 -17.00
N GLY A 394 -16.49 23.41 -18.25
CA GLY A 394 -17.20 23.93 -19.42
C GLY A 394 -16.57 23.43 -20.72
N PRO A 395 -17.04 23.86 -21.92
CA PRO A 395 -16.49 23.38 -23.19
C PRO A 395 -14.99 23.71 -23.31
N ALA A 396 -14.16 22.71 -23.03
CA ALA A 396 -12.71 22.59 -23.25
C ALA A 396 -11.89 23.91 -23.24
N ARG A 397 -12.13 24.81 -22.27
CA ARG A 397 -11.28 25.99 -22.07
C ARG A 397 -10.18 25.65 -21.08
N ALA A 398 -8.96 25.55 -21.60
CA ALA A 398 -7.74 25.53 -20.80
C ALA A 398 -7.12 26.92 -20.80
N VAL A 399 -6.79 27.43 -19.62
CA VAL A 399 -6.02 28.66 -19.44
C VAL A 399 -4.59 28.25 -19.06
N GLU A 400 -3.62 28.74 -19.82
CA GLU A 400 -2.20 28.53 -19.55
C GLU A 400 -1.58 29.84 -19.04
N HIS A 401 -0.80 29.75 -17.98
CA HIS A 401 -0.13 30.90 -17.37
C HIS A 401 1.32 30.55 -17.01
N ASP A 402 2.26 31.39 -17.41
CA ASP A 402 3.65 31.24 -17.02
C ASP A 402 3.89 32.01 -15.72
N VAL A 403 4.25 31.28 -14.66
CA VAL A 403 4.42 31.79 -13.30
C VAL A 403 5.91 31.88 -12.97
N PRO A 404 6.44 33.05 -12.59
CA PRO A 404 7.81 33.16 -12.10
C PRO A 404 7.92 32.42 -10.75
N LEU A 405 8.89 31.50 -10.64
CA LEU A 405 9.16 30.76 -9.40
C LEU A 405 10.35 31.33 -8.60
N ALA A 406 10.98 32.41 -9.09
CA ALA A 406 12.10 33.09 -8.44
C ALA A 406 11.61 33.96 -7.27
#